data_AF-A0A953U5U2-F1
#
_entry.id   AF-A0A953U5U2-F1
#
_cell.length_a   1.000
_cell.length_b   1.000
_cell.length_c   1.000
_cell.angle_alpha   90.00
_cell.angle_beta   90.00
_cell.angle_gamma   90.00
#
_symmetry.space_group_name_H-M   'P 1'
#
loop_
_entity.id
_entity.type
_entity.pdbx_description
1 polymer ?
#
loop_
_entity_poly.entity_id
_entity_poly.type
_entity_poly.pdbx_seq_one_letter_code
_entity_poly.pdbx_strand_id
1 'polypeptide(L)'
;MMTTRKSVVQHLVMVLVMVLPYAYGQGAPIQRDSPRPQRFTTEQLRDAGTGLPTWTGSFVYQGRTYSYVMVGTDPAKGSATTKIPTAIIPLKLTFSDGTVFDASGPLYSYHNASATQAIVASPIFKATDFTAGTVDLGTTQYVDAFQRGNFWSSVSTVAPNYHVLLKPIIGPVQSFTVPASGGHTIQGPLPGTKRGILNGSYIDQNITGPLFNKFQQITPGVFTIFLTYNVFPAGAYGYHDAWGSDPATAKTYTYVSYLDPYTNPIDADISTLAHEVAEWMDDAYINNFTPCGILEVGDPVSDVIFEVKRNGITWHPQDLVFLGYFSYDPSQSVNDWFTFRNTFSQPCQ
;
A
#
# COMPACT_ATOMS: atom_id res chain seq x y z
N MET A 1 20.75 63.62 42.82
CA MET A 1 19.91 62.41 42.68
C MET A 1 19.75 62.13 41.20
N MET A 2 20.61 61.27 40.66
CA MET A 2 20.64 60.88 39.25
C MET A 2 20.34 59.38 39.19
N THR A 3 19.16 59.02 38.72
CA THR A 3 18.73 57.64 38.47
C THR A 3 19.16 57.22 37.07
N THR A 4 20.24 56.44 36.97
CA THR A 4 20.67 55.77 35.74
C THR A 4 19.97 54.41 35.62
N ARG A 5 19.06 54.28 34.63
CA ARG A 5 18.50 53.01 34.18
C ARG A 5 19.59 52.21 33.47
N LYS A 6 19.93 51.03 34.00
CA LYS A 6 20.74 50.03 33.30
C LYS A 6 19.86 49.37 32.22
N SER A 7 20.22 49.52 30.94
CA SER A 7 19.68 48.66 29.89
C SER A 7 20.39 47.31 29.94
N VAL A 8 19.62 46.24 29.99
CA VAL A 8 20.11 44.87 29.83
C VAL A 8 20.00 44.55 28.34
N VAL A 9 21.12 44.54 27.64
CA VAL A 9 21.20 44.04 26.27
C VAL A 9 21.24 42.51 26.36
N GLN A 10 20.07 41.90 26.24
CA GLN A 10 19.91 40.46 26.11
C GLN A 10 20.45 40.06 24.72
N HIS A 11 21.62 39.43 24.70
CA HIS A 11 22.17 38.85 23.48
C HIS A 11 21.31 37.63 23.12
N LEU A 12 20.45 37.81 22.12
CA LEU A 12 19.70 36.74 21.48
C LEU A 12 20.69 35.92 20.65
N VAL A 13 21.24 34.85 21.24
CA VAL A 13 21.97 33.83 20.47
C VAL A 13 20.92 33.07 19.68
N MET A 14 20.73 33.48 18.42
CA MET A 14 19.93 32.74 17.45
C MET A 14 20.70 31.46 17.11
N VAL A 15 20.42 30.39 17.86
CA VAL A 15 20.87 29.04 17.48
C VAL A 15 20.09 28.68 16.22
N LEU A 16 20.74 28.85 15.07
CA LEU A 16 20.27 28.34 13.80
C LEU A 16 20.32 26.81 13.88
N VAL A 17 19.25 26.20 14.39
CA VAL A 17 19.02 24.77 14.21
C VAL A 17 18.73 24.60 12.72
N MET A 18 19.76 24.22 11.96
CA MET A 18 19.56 23.63 10.64
C MET A 18 18.75 22.34 10.86
N VAL A 19 17.43 22.45 10.78
CA VAL A 19 16.57 21.31 10.53
C VAL A 19 16.89 20.90 9.11
N LEU A 20 17.85 19.99 8.95
CA LEU A 20 18.00 19.25 7.71
C LEU A 20 16.66 18.52 7.49
N PRO A 21 15.91 18.81 6.41
CA PRO A 21 14.80 17.95 6.06
C PRO A 21 15.40 16.58 5.75
N TYR A 22 15.13 15.59 6.60
CA TYR A 22 15.22 14.21 6.17
C TYR A 22 14.19 14.07 5.05
N ALA A 23 14.67 14.08 3.82
CA ALA A 23 13.88 13.69 2.66
C ALA A 23 13.61 12.18 2.76
N TYR A 24 12.65 11.77 3.59
CA TYR A 24 11.91 10.55 3.37
C TYR A 24 10.84 10.92 2.33
N GLY A 25 11.19 10.80 1.07
CA GLY A 25 10.37 11.33 -0.02
C GLY A 25 10.97 11.08 -1.40
N GLN A 26 11.65 9.96 -1.55
CA GLN A 26 11.94 9.26 -2.80
C GLN A 26 12.34 7.87 -2.29
N GLY A 27 11.44 6.88 -2.35
CA GLY A 27 11.92 5.51 -2.27
C GLY A 27 12.94 5.36 -3.38
N ALA A 28 14.23 5.30 -3.06
CA ALA A 28 15.19 4.80 -4.03
C ALA A 28 14.61 3.47 -4.54
N PRO A 29 14.57 3.21 -5.86
CA PRO A 29 14.05 1.96 -6.37
C PRO A 29 14.75 0.85 -5.59
N ILE A 30 13.95 -0.03 -4.99
CA ILE A 30 14.47 -1.12 -4.17
C ILE A 30 15.62 -1.75 -4.96
N GLN A 31 16.86 -1.57 -4.52
CA GLN A 31 17.99 -2.32 -5.05
C GLN A 31 17.84 -3.74 -4.52
N ARG A 32 16.91 -4.48 -5.13
CA ARG A 32 16.99 -5.93 -5.18
C ARG A 32 18.14 -6.22 -6.13
N ASP A 33 19.10 -7.04 -5.70
CA ASP A 33 20.25 -7.48 -6.51
C ASP A 33 19.84 -8.35 -7.73
N SER A 34 18.61 -8.26 -8.19
CA SER A 34 18.12 -8.91 -9.39
C SER A 34 17.21 -7.94 -10.13
N PRO A 35 17.57 -7.48 -11.34
CA PRO A 35 16.57 -6.92 -12.24
C PRO A 35 15.52 -8.02 -12.41
N ARG A 36 14.29 -7.78 -11.98
CA ARG A 36 13.23 -8.76 -12.20
C ARG A 36 12.80 -8.59 -13.65
N PRO A 37 13.06 -9.55 -14.55
CA PRO A 37 12.36 -9.53 -15.83
C PRO A 37 10.87 -9.59 -15.53
N GLN A 38 10.08 -8.77 -16.24
CA GLN A 38 8.63 -8.91 -16.32
C GLN A 38 8.34 -10.40 -16.52
N ARG A 39 7.68 -11.04 -15.55
CA ARG A 39 7.58 -12.51 -15.57
C ARG A 39 6.56 -12.98 -16.58
N PHE A 40 5.46 -12.22 -16.73
CA PHE A 40 4.34 -12.56 -17.59
C PHE A 40 3.88 -11.35 -18.39
N THR A 41 3.59 -11.53 -19.68
CA THR A 41 2.83 -10.54 -20.44
C THR A 41 1.34 -10.68 -20.12
N THR A 42 0.56 -9.65 -20.43
CA THR A 42 -0.90 -9.67 -20.31
C THR A 42 -1.53 -10.81 -21.11
N GLU A 43 -0.98 -11.15 -22.28
CA GLU A 43 -1.42 -12.28 -23.10
C GLU A 43 -1.13 -13.61 -22.40
N GLN A 44 0.04 -13.77 -21.79
CA GLN A 44 0.37 -14.99 -21.04
C GLN A 44 -0.57 -15.23 -19.86
N LEU A 45 -0.90 -14.17 -19.11
CA LEU A 45 -1.88 -14.24 -18.00
C LEU A 45 -3.28 -14.59 -18.52
N ARG A 46 -3.71 -13.97 -19.62
CA ARG A 46 -5.01 -14.24 -20.25
C ARG A 46 -5.13 -15.68 -20.73
N ASP A 47 -4.12 -16.16 -21.46
CA ASP A 47 -4.18 -17.43 -22.19
C ASP A 47 -3.99 -18.64 -21.26
N ALA A 48 -3.10 -18.54 -20.27
CA ALA A 48 -2.91 -19.58 -19.26
C ALA A 48 -3.97 -19.55 -18.15
N GLY A 49 -4.61 -18.40 -17.96
CA GLY A 49 -5.40 -18.11 -16.78
C GLY A 49 -4.52 -17.86 -15.56
N THR A 50 -5.18 -17.43 -14.48
CA THR A 50 -4.55 -17.08 -13.21
C THR A 50 -5.29 -17.80 -12.08
N GLY A 51 -4.59 -18.07 -10.99
CA GLY A 51 -5.24 -18.59 -9.78
C GLY A 51 -6.12 -17.56 -9.08
N LEU A 52 -5.75 -16.29 -9.18
CA LEU A 52 -6.49 -15.15 -8.67
C LEU A 52 -7.57 -14.75 -9.69
N PRO A 53 -8.81 -14.41 -9.30
CA PRO A 53 -9.79 -13.90 -10.26
C PRO A 53 -9.31 -12.56 -10.81
N THR A 54 -9.02 -12.54 -12.11
CA THR A 54 -8.56 -11.35 -12.82
C THR A 54 -9.29 -11.19 -14.15
N TRP A 55 -9.23 -9.98 -14.70
CA TRP A 55 -9.72 -9.67 -16.04
C TRP A 55 -8.70 -8.79 -16.77
N THR A 56 -8.78 -8.79 -18.11
CA THR A 56 -7.88 -8.02 -18.96
C THR A 56 -8.62 -6.87 -19.63
N GLY A 57 -8.02 -5.69 -19.63
CA GLY A 57 -8.50 -4.53 -20.37
C GLY A 57 -7.37 -3.89 -21.19
N SER A 58 -7.69 -2.83 -21.92
CA SER A 58 -6.70 -2.07 -22.67
C SER A 58 -7.17 -0.65 -22.98
N PHE A 59 -6.22 0.26 -23.20
CA PHE A 59 -6.46 1.59 -23.77
C PHE A 59 -5.43 1.88 -24.88
N VAL A 60 -5.67 2.94 -25.67
CA VAL A 60 -4.80 3.30 -26.80
C VAL A 60 -4.24 4.69 -26.60
N TYR A 61 -2.92 4.82 -26.58
CA TYR A 61 -2.24 6.11 -26.53
C TYR A 61 -1.20 6.24 -27.64
N GLN A 62 -1.28 7.32 -28.41
CA GLN A 62 -0.40 7.59 -29.57
C GLN A 62 -0.28 6.40 -30.55
N GLY A 63 -1.39 5.72 -30.82
CA GLY A 63 -1.44 4.57 -31.72
C GLY A 63 -0.85 3.27 -31.15
N ARG A 64 -0.43 3.25 -29.88
CA ARG A 64 0.00 2.06 -29.16
C ARG A 64 -1.07 1.58 -28.19
N THR A 65 -1.37 0.29 -28.23
CA THR A 65 -2.24 -0.37 -27.25
C THR A 65 -1.46 -0.73 -26.00
N TYR A 66 -1.99 -0.35 -24.85
CA TYR A 66 -1.50 -0.72 -23.53
C TYR A 66 -2.54 -1.65 -22.90
N SER A 67 -2.15 -2.90 -22.67
CA SER A 67 -3.00 -3.93 -22.08
C SER A 67 -2.68 -4.07 -20.61
N TYR A 68 -3.69 -4.26 -19.78
CA TYR A 68 -3.54 -4.44 -18.33
C TYR A 68 -4.33 -5.65 -17.83
N VAL A 69 -3.94 -6.18 -16.67
CA VAL A 69 -4.62 -7.23 -15.92
C VAL A 69 -4.94 -6.74 -14.52
N MET A 70 -6.21 -6.74 -14.14
CA MET A 70 -6.66 -6.27 -12.82
C MET A 70 -7.40 -7.37 -12.07
N VAL A 71 -7.41 -7.27 -10.75
CA VAL A 71 -8.13 -8.21 -9.87
C VAL A 71 -9.63 -7.95 -9.94
N GLY A 72 -10.43 -9.02 -9.99
CA GLY A 72 -11.88 -8.94 -10.03
C GLY A 72 -12.49 -9.39 -11.36
N THR A 73 -13.52 -8.66 -11.78
CA THR A 73 -14.25 -8.91 -13.03
C THR A 73 -14.35 -7.61 -13.82
N ASP A 74 -14.41 -7.72 -15.14
CA ASP A 74 -14.61 -6.57 -16.03
C ASP A 74 -15.97 -5.88 -15.76
N PRO A 75 -15.98 -4.64 -15.22
CA PRO A 75 -17.22 -3.96 -14.89
C PRO A 75 -18.03 -3.55 -16.13
N ALA A 76 -17.42 -3.47 -17.32
CA ALA A 76 -18.15 -3.18 -18.55
C ALA A 76 -19.05 -4.36 -18.98
N LYS A 77 -18.84 -5.55 -18.42
CA LYS A 77 -19.67 -6.75 -18.65
C LYS A 77 -20.82 -6.91 -17.65
N GLY A 78 -20.99 -5.95 -16.74
CA GLY A 78 -22.06 -5.91 -15.75
C GLY A 78 -21.61 -6.19 -14.32
N SER A 79 -22.55 -6.13 -13.38
CA SER A 79 -22.25 -6.30 -11.96
C SER A 79 -21.79 -7.72 -11.62
N ALA A 80 -20.69 -7.80 -10.88
CA ALA A 80 -20.30 -8.96 -10.09
C ALA A 80 -19.62 -8.52 -8.80
N THR A 81 -19.69 -9.38 -7.78
CA THR A 81 -18.94 -9.21 -6.53
C THR A 81 -17.88 -10.28 -6.45
N THR A 82 -16.62 -9.88 -6.61
CA THR A 82 -15.47 -10.75 -6.37
C THR A 82 -15.07 -10.67 -4.91
N LYS A 83 -14.90 -11.81 -4.24
CA LYS A 83 -14.40 -11.87 -2.86
C LYS A 83 -13.05 -12.55 -2.86
N ILE A 84 -12.00 -11.82 -2.53
CA ILE A 84 -10.63 -12.34 -2.47
C ILE A 84 -10.35 -12.80 -1.04
N PRO A 85 -10.06 -14.09 -0.81
CA PRO A 85 -9.48 -14.52 0.44
C PRO A 85 -8.10 -13.86 0.62
N THR A 86 -7.88 -13.22 1.76
CA THR A 86 -6.66 -12.46 2.05
C THR A 86 -5.97 -13.03 3.28
N ALA A 87 -4.89 -13.78 3.09
CA ALA A 87 -4.11 -14.33 4.20
C ALA A 87 -3.23 -13.23 4.81
N ILE A 88 -3.44 -12.90 6.07
CA ILE A 88 -2.60 -11.95 6.82
C ILE A 88 -1.64 -12.76 7.69
N ILE A 89 -0.35 -12.69 7.39
CA ILE A 89 0.70 -13.40 8.10
C ILE A 89 1.48 -12.38 8.95
N PRO A 90 1.20 -12.28 10.26
CA PRO A 90 1.91 -11.36 11.13
C PRO A 90 3.34 -11.85 11.40
N LEU A 91 4.28 -10.92 11.34
CA LEU A 91 5.70 -11.19 11.55
C LEU A 91 6.17 -10.65 12.90
N LYS A 92 7.03 -11.44 13.54
CA LYS A 92 7.79 -11.09 14.74
C LYS A 92 9.27 -11.13 14.41
N LEU A 93 9.95 -9.99 14.52
CA LEU A 93 11.32 -9.81 14.10
C LEU A 93 12.18 -9.43 15.31
N THR A 94 13.20 -10.23 15.60
CA THR A 94 14.18 -9.96 16.67
C THR A 94 15.50 -9.54 16.04
N PHE A 95 15.89 -8.28 16.20
CA PHE A 95 17.11 -7.73 15.63
C PHE A 95 18.33 -8.06 16.49
N SER A 96 19.53 -7.95 15.89
CA SER A 96 20.81 -8.27 16.53
C SER A 96 21.11 -7.44 17.78
N ASP A 97 20.51 -6.26 17.93
CA ASP A 97 20.61 -5.41 19.12
C ASP A 97 19.62 -5.78 20.23
N GLY A 98 18.85 -6.86 20.04
CA GLY A 98 17.83 -7.35 20.96
C GLY A 98 16.45 -6.69 20.81
N THR A 99 16.29 -5.71 19.93
CA THR A 99 15.00 -5.06 19.67
C THR A 99 14.03 -6.06 19.03
N VAL A 100 12.80 -6.12 19.54
CA VAL A 100 11.74 -6.99 19.02
C VAL A 100 10.61 -6.13 18.45
N PHE A 101 10.23 -6.42 17.22
CA PHE A 101 9.04 -5.88 16.58
C PHE A 101 8.05 -7.01 16.33
N ASP A 102 6.83 -6.89 16.86
CA ASP A 102 5.83 -7.98 16.83
C ASP A 102 4.49 -7.45 16.33
N ALA A 103 4.09 -7.82 15.11
CA ALA A 103 2.82 -7.39 14.52
C ALA A 103 1.57 -7.96 15.22
N SER A 104 1.76 -8.93 16.12
CA SER A 104 0.72 -9.48 16.99
C SER A 104 0.79 -8.94 18.42
N GLY A 105 1.84 -8.19 18.75
CA GLY A 105 2.00 -7.52 20.03
C GLY A 105 1.22 -6.21 20.14
N PRO A 106 1.18 -5.59 21.33
CA PRO A 106 0.44 -4.35 21.56
C PRO A 106 1.04 -3.17 20.78
N LEU A 107 0.15 -2.32 20.25
CA LEU A 107 0.53 -1.03 19.66
C LEU A 107 1.05 -0.06 20.72
N TYR A 108 1.81 0.94 20.27
CA TYR A 108 2.30 2.05 21.08
C TYR A 108 1.15 3.01 21.43
N SER A 109 0.37 3.46 20.45
CA SER A 109 -0.73 4.41 20.69
C SER A 109 -1.99 3.78 21.29
N TYR A 110 -2.18 2.47 21.08
CA TYR A 110 -3.38 1.75 21.51
C TYR A 110 -3.05 0.35 22.04
N HIS A 111 -2.56 0.29 23.28
CA HIS A 111 -1.98 -0.92 23.89
C HIS A 111 -2.88 -2.16 23.96
N ASN A 112 -4.20 -2.03 23.76
CA ASN A 112 -5.15 -3.15 23.76
C ASN A 112 -5.47 -3.69 22.36
N ALA A 113 -4.79 -3.24 21.31
CA ALA A 113 -4.80 -3.89 20.01
C ALA A 113 -3.39 -4.13 19.49
N SER A 114 -3.27 -5.11 18.58
CA SER A 114 -2.08 -5.31 17.75
C SER A 114 -2.23 -4.68 16.37
N ALA A 115 -1.12 -4.53 15.65
CA ALA A 115 -1.13 -4.14 14.24
C ALA A 115 -2.07 -5.05 13.42
N THR A 116 -2.02 -6.36 13.65
CA THR A 116 -2.91 -7.33 12.99
C THR A 116 -4.39 -7.04 13.24
N GLN A 117 -4.76 -6.77 14.49
CA GLN A 117 -6.15 -6.45 14.85
C GLN A 117 -6.57 -5.09 14.28
N ALA A 118 -5.66 -4.10 14.31
CA ALA A 118 -5.89 -2.76 13.81
C ALA A 118 -6.19 -2.78 12.30
N ILE A 119 -5.36 -3.43 11.47
CA ILE A 119 -5.62 -3.48 10.03
C ILE A 119 -6.95 -4.18 9.73
N VAL A 120 -7.28 -5.27 10.42
CA VAL A 120 -8.56 -5.98 10.21
C VAL A 120 -9.77 -5.13 10.61
N ALA A 121 -9.61 -4.19 11.54
CA ALA A 121 -10.64 -3.26 11.96
C ALA A 121 -10.73 -1.99 11.08
N SER A 122 -9.76 -1.78 10.20
CA SER A 122 -9.62 -0.56 9.39
C SER A 122 -10.57 -0.56 8.18
N PRO A 123 -10.72 0.60 7.51
CA PRO A 123 -11.48 0.71 6.26
C PRO A 123 -10.97 -0.17 5.11
N ILE A 124 -9.75 -0.71 5.19
CA ILE A 124 -9.22 -1.66 4.18
C ILE A 124 -10.06 -2.94 4.18
N PHE A 125 -10.45 -3.45 5.36
CA PHE A 125 -11.20 -4.71 5.47
C PHE A 125 -12.64 -4.54 5.93
N LYS A 126 -13.00 -3.37 6.47
CA LYS A 126 -14.34 -3.09 6.98
C LYS A 126 -15.06 -2.05 6.14
N ALA A 127 -16.34 -2.32 5.94
CA ALA A 127 -17.24 -1.39 5.30
C ALA A 127 -17.26 -0.04 6.05
N THR A 128 -17.10 1.03 5.27
CA THR A 128 -17.10 2.44 5.66
C THR A 128 -17.76 3.21 4.53
N ASP A 129 -18.45 4.30 4.83
CA ASP A 129 -19.12 5.11 3.83
C ASP A 129 -18.10 5.98 3.07
N PHE A 130 -18.14 5.96 1.73
CA PHE A 130 -17.19 6.65 0.89
C PHE A 130 -17.88 7.49 -0.18
N THR A 131 -17.36 8.71 -0.38
CA THR A 131 -17.79 9.60 -1.46
C THR A 131 -16.59 10.14 -2.22
N ALA A 132 -16.80 10.44 -3.50
CA ALA A 132 -15.91 11.25 -4.33
C ALA A 132 -16.65 12.54 -4.71
N GLY A 133 -16.33 13.63 -4.01
CA GLY A 133 -17.10 14.87 -4.12
C GLY A 133 -18.54 14.67 -3.65
N THR A 134 -19.51 14.93 -4.53
CA THR A 134 -20.94 14.72 -4.26
C THR A 134 -21.44 13.33 -4.66
N VAL A 135 -20.59 12.49 -5.26
CA VAL A 135 -20.97 11.15 -5.70
C VAL A 135 -20.78 10.14 -4.58
N ASP A 136 -21.84 9.39 -4.28
CA ASP A 136 -21.83 8.27 -3.36
C ASP A 136 -21.24 7.02 -4.02
N LEU A 137 -20.14 6.51 -3.46
CA LEU A 137 -19.49 5.27 -3.90
C LEU A 137 -19.94 4.06 -3.08
N GLY A 138 -20.78 4.28 -2.07
CA GLY A 138 -21.40 3.29 -1.21
C GLY A 138 -20.62 3.02 0.07
N THR A 139 -21.28 2.29 0.97
CA THR A 139 -20.67 1.78 2.21
C THR A 139 -19.94 0.46 1.95
N THR A 140 -18.62 0.53 1.74
CA THR A 140 -17.78 -0.61 1.33
C THR A 140 -16.32 -0.47 1.84
N GLN A 141 -15.41 -1.34 1.41
CA GLN A 141 -13.98 -1.25 1.74
C GLN A 141 -13.31 -0.11 0.96
N TYR A 142 -12.26 0.50 1.51
CA TYR A 142 -11.63 1.66 0.87
C TYR A 142 -11.19 1.39 -0.58
N VAL A 143 -10.41 0.33 -0.79
CA VAL A 143 -9.90 0.01 -2.14
C VAL A 143 -11.04 -0.43 -3.08
N ASP A 144 -12.12 -1.03 -2.56
CA ASP A 144 -13.33 -1.31 -3.34
C ASP A 144 -14.05 -0.02 -3.76
N ALA A 145 -14.19 0.96 -2.86
CA ALA A 145 -14.75 2.27 -3.20
C ALA A 145 -13.90 2.98 -4.25
N PHE A 146 -12.57 2.90 -4.13
CA PHE A 146 -11.64 3.36 -5.15
C PHE A 146 -11.92 2.70 -6.50
N GLN A 147 -12.00 1.37 -6.58
CA GLN A 147 -12.32 0.65 -7.82
C GLN A 147 -13.66 1.07 -8.43
N ARG A 148 -14.68 1.28 -7.58
CA ARG A 148 -15.99 1.75 -8.03
C ARG A 148 -15.91 3.16 -8.61
N GLY A 149 -15.10 4.03 -8.03
CA GLY A 149 -14.80 5.36 -8.58
C GLY A 149 -13.96 5.29 -9.86
N ASN A 150 -13.01 4.36 -9.94
CA ASN A 150 -12.11 4.15 -11.08
C ASN A 150 -12.89 3.79 -12.35
N PHE A 151 -13.91 2.94 -12.20
CA PHE A 151 -14.74 2.44 -13.30
C PHE A 151 -16.14 3.04 -13.33
N TRP A 152 -16.27 4.30 -12.91
CA TRP A 152 -17.57 4.94 -12.70
C TRP A 152 -18.48 4.95 -13.94
N SER A 153 -17.92 5.10 -15.15
CA SER A 153 -18.71 5.02 -16.40
C SER A 153 -19.53 3.73 -16.51
N SER A 154 -18.97 2.61 -16.06
CA SER A 154 -19.63 1.30 -16.02
C SER A 154 -20.44 1.12 -14.74
N VAL A 155 -19.89 1.50 -13.59
CA VAL A 155 -20.53 1.32 -12.28
C VAL A 155 -21.81 2.14 -12.15
N SER A 156 -21.84 3.36 -12.68
CA SER A 156 -23.04 4.22 -12.64
C SER A 156 -24.15 3.78 -13.60
N THR A 157 -23.89 2.81 -14.48
CA THR A 157 -24.83 2.40 -15.53
C THR A 157 -25.10 0.89 -15.52
N VAL A 158 -24.17 0.10 -16.03
CA VAL A 158 -24.35 -1.34 -16.29
C VAL A 158 -23.92 -2.21 -15.11
N ALA A 159 -23.12 -1.67 -14.18
CA ALA A 159 -22.54 -2.43 -13.09
C ALA A 159 -22.69 -1.78 -11.68
N PRO A 160 -23.89 -1.32 -11.26
CA PRO A 160 -24.09 -0.62 -9.98
C PRO A 160 -23.68 -1.43 -8.73
N ASN A 161 -23.74 -2.76 -8.80
CA ASN A 161 -23.36 -3.68 -7.74
C ASN A 161 -21.97 -4.33 -7.95
N TYR A 162 -21.09 -3.69 -8.73
CA TYR A 162 -19.71 -4.13 -8.90
C TYR A 162 -18.91 -3.98 -7.60
N HIS A 163 -18.18 -5.04 -7.23
CA HIS A 163 -17.31 -5.05 -6.05
C HIS A 163 -16.10 -6.00 -6.20
N VAL A 164 -14.98 -5.60 -5.61
CA VAL A 164 -13.81 -6.44 -5.31
C VAL A 164 -13.50 -6.31 -3.82
N LEU A 165 -13.96 -7.29 -3.03
CA LEU A 165 -13.89 -7.26 -1.57
C LEU A 165 -12.84 -8.21 -1.02
N LEU A 166 -12.01 -7.73 -0.11
CA LEU A 166 -11.05 -8.54 0.63
C LEU A 166 -11.72 -9.24 1.82
N LYS A 167 -11.33 -10.50 2.08
CA LYS A 167 -11.81 -11.31 3.20
C LYS A 167 -10.62 -11.79 4.03
N PRO A 168 -10.33 -11.13 5.17
CA PRO A 168 -9.11 -11.41 5.92
C PRO A 168 -9.18 -12.79 6.60
N ILE A 169 -8.09 -13.54 6.49
CA ILE A 169 -7.83 -14.81 7.17
C ILE A 169 -6.52 -14.59 7.93
N ILE A 170 -6.59 -14.54 9.26
CA ILE A 170 -5.41 -14.31 10.09
C ILE A 170 -4.64 -15.63 10.21
N GLY A 171 -3.43 -15.65 9.67
CA GLY A 171 -2.48 -16.74 9.82
C GLY A 171 -1.72 -16.67 11.14
N PRO A 172 -0.97 -17.74 11.49
CA PRO A 172 -0.16 -17.76 12.70
C PRO A 172 1.05 -16.82 12.62
N VAL A 173 1.47 -16.26 13.75
CA VAL A 173 2.66 -15.39 13.85
C VAL A 173 3.92 -16.13 13.44
N GLN A 174 4.72 -15.53 12.56
CA GLN A 174 6.00 -16.07 12.11
C GLN A 174 7.15 -15.28 12.71
N SER A 175 8.03 -15.99 13.42
CA SER A 175 9.17 -15.38 14.12
C SER A 175 10.46 -15.58 13.36
N PHE A 176 11.23 -14.50 13.20
CA PHE A 176 12.55 -14.52 12.55
C PHE A 176 13.55 -13.72 13.38
N THR A 177 14.79 -14.18 13.41
CA THR A 177 15.93 -13.44 13.96
C THR A 177 16.65 -12.73 12.83
N VAL A 178 16.76 -11.41 12.90
CA VAL A 178 17.42 -10.57 11.91
C VAL A 178 18.86 -10.35 12.35
N PRO A 179 19.87 -10.99 11.71
CA PRO A 179 21.26 -10.73 12.00
C PRO A 179 21.65 -9.31 11.56
N ALA A 180 22.79 -8.80 12.03
CA ALA A 180 23.27 -7.46 11.64
C ALA A 180 23.49 -7.30 10.11
N SER A 181 23.77 -8.40 9.40
CA SER A 181 23.85 -8.43 7.94
C SER A 181 22.47 -8.45 7.25
N GLY A 182 21.40 -8.75 7.97
CA GLY A 182 20.03 -8.82 7.46
C GLY A 182 19.20 -7.56 7.71
N GLY A 183 19.67 -6.68 8.59
CA GLY A 183 18.99 -5.44 8.92
C GLY A 183 19.57 -4.78 10.17
N HIS A 184 19.03 -3.60 10.48
CA HIS A 184 19.41 -2.82 11.66
C HIS A 184 18.21 -2.02 12.18
N THR A 185 18.34 -1.42 13.36
CA THR A 185 17.32 -0.53 13.90
C THR A 185 17.77 0.92 13.86
N ILE A 186 16.82 1.83 13.67
CA ILE A 186 17.00 3.28 13.74
C ILE A 186 16.08 3.89 14.80
N GLN A 187 16.33 5.14 15.17
CA GLN A 187 15.46 5.92 16.04
C GLN A 187 14.09 6.10 15.38
N GLY A 188 13.01 5.82 16.12
CA GLY A 188 11.64 6.08 15.69
C GLY A 188 11.22 7.54 15.90
N PRO A 189 10.00 7.90 15.48
CA PRO A 189 9.57 9.30 15.40
C PRO A 189 9.38 9.98 16.76
N LEU A 190 9.22 9.19 17.84
CA LEU A 190 9.19 9.71 19.22
C LEU A 190 10.44 9.28 19.99
N PRO A 191 10.94 10.10 20.94
CA PRO A 191 12.08 9.72 21.78
C PRO A 191 11.89 8.35 22.44
N GLY A 192 12.92 7.49 22.31
CA GLY A 192 12.91 6.15 22.90
C GLY A 192 12.15 5.08 22.09
N THR A 193 11.47 5.46 20.99
CA THR A 193 10.90 4.49 20.04
C THR A 193 11.95 4.07 18.99
N LYS A 194 11.74 2.92 18.34
CA LYS A 194 12.63 2.41 17.28
C LYS A 194 11.85 2.03 16.03
N ARG A 195 12.54 2.00 14.91
CA ARG A 195 12.10 1.38 13.65
C ARG A 195 13.14 0.34 13.21
N GLY A 196 12.70 -0.75 12.58
CA GLY A 196 13.60 -1.70 11.92
C GLY A 196 13.75 -1.38 10.45
N ILE A 197 14.93 -1.60 9.89
CA ILE A 197 15.22 -1.59 8.46
C ILE A 197 15.69 -2.99 8.09
N LEU A 198 15.00 -3.65 7.16
CA LEU A 198 15.41 -4.94 6.63
C LEU A 198 16.15 -4.77 5.30
N ASN A 199 17.16 -5.58 5.05
CA ASN A 199 17.82 -5.66 3.75
C ASN A 199 16.95 -6.49 2.79
N GLY A 200 16.80 -6.03 1.54
CA GLY A 200 15.95 -6.67 0.54
C GLY A 200 16.32 -8.13 0.26
N SER A 201 17.62 -8.42 0.11
CA SER A 201 18.13 -9.78 -0.09
C SER A 201 17.84 -10.70 1.10
N TYR A 202 17.87 -10.17 2.33
CA TYR A 202 17.53 -10.93 3.52
C TYR A 202 16.05 -11.31 3.54
N ILE A 203 15.15 -10.38 3.19
CA ILE A 203 13.70 -10.64 3.08
C ILE A 203 13.45 -11.77 2.09
N ASP A 204 14.00 -11.66 0.88
CA ASP A 204 13.72 -12.62 -0.19
C ASP A 204 14.24 -14.02 0.15
N GLN A 205 15.46 -14.12 0.68
CA GLN A 205 16.11 -15.40 0.97
C GLN A 205 15.64 -16.06 2.28
N ASN A 206 15.32 -15.28 3.31
CA ASN A 206 15.15 -15.81 4.67
C ASN A 206 13.72 -15.68 5.21
N ILE A 207 12.90 -14.81 4.62
CA ILE A 207 11.51 -14.59 5.04
C ILE A 207 10.57 -15.07 3.94
N THR A 208 10.49 -14.36 2.83
CA THR A 208 9.46 -14.56 1.80
C THR A 208 9.54 -15.94 1.17
N GLY A 209 10.72 -16.37 0.68
CA GLY A 209 10.91 -17.70 0.11
C GLY A 209 10.50 -18.84 1.04
N PRO A 210 11.02 -18.89 2.29
CA PRO A 210 10.59 -19.87 3.29
C PRO A 210 9.09 -19.85 3.60
N LEU A 211 8.47 -18.67 3.69
CA LEU A 211 7.03 -18.56 3.94
C LEU A 211 6.20 -19.16 2.81
N PHE A 212 6.56 -18.91 1.55
CA PHE A 212 5.88 -19.49 0.38
C PHE A 212 5.95 -21.01 0.32
N ASN A 213 7.03 -21.60 0.83
CA ASN A 213 7.21 -23.05 0.90
C ASN A 213 6.50 -23.67 2.11
N LYS A 214 6.42 -22.94 3.23
CA LYS A 214 5.86 -23.44 4.50
C LYS A 214 4.34 -23.35 4.58
N PHE A 215 3.73 -22.29 4.04
CA PHE A 215 2.31 -22.02 4.24
C PHE A 215 1.45 -22.54 3.09
N GLN A 216 0.70 -23.62 3.38
CA GLN A 216 -0.32 -24.13 2.47
C GLN A 216 -1.48 -23.15 2.23
N GLN A 217 -1.66 -22.16 3.10
CA GLN A 217 -2.64 -21.08 2.92
C GLN A 217 -2.24 -20.10 1.82
N ILE A 218 -0.95 -20.03 1.48
CA ILE A 218 -0.47 -19.19 0.39
C ILE A 218 -0.64 -19.98 -0.91
N THR A 219 -1.77 -19.74 -1.57
CA THR A 219 -2.17 -20.40 -2.81
C THR A 219 -2.42 -19.37 -3.90
N PRO A 220 -2.45 -19.77 -5.18
CA PRO A 220 -2.62 -18.83 -6.31
C PRO A 220 -3.89 -17.98 -6.26
N GLY A 221 -4.97 -18.46 -5.61
CA GLY A 221 -6.24 -17.73 -5.46
C GLY A 221 -6.38 -16.93 -4.17
N VAL A 222 -5.30 -16.76 -3.41
CA VAL A 222 -5.26 -16.03 -2.14
C VAL A 222 -4.30 -14.87 -2.27
N PHE A 223 -4.76 -13.67 -1.90
CA PHE A 223 -3.87 -12.53 -1.71
C PHE A 223 -3.16 -12.64 -0.36
N THR A 224 -1.83 -12.54 -0.33
CA THR A 224 -1.08 -12.68 0.93
C THR A 224 -0.52 -11.33 1.39
N ILE A 225 -0.73 -11.00 2.66
CA ILE A 225 -0.15 -9.83 3.32
C ILE A 225 0.85 -10.32 4.36
N PHE A 226 2.13 -10.09 4.13
CA PHE A 226 3.17 -10.20 5.16
C PHE A 226 3.19 -8.91 5.96
N LEU A 227 2.71 -8.96 7.20
CA LEU A 227 2.54 -7.78 8.04
C LEU A 227 3.68 -7.65 9.05
N THR A 228 4.42 -6.55 8.97
CA THR A 228 5.34 -6.11 10.03
C THR A 228 4.73 -4.99 10.88
N TYR A 229 5.37 -4.72 12.01
CA TYR A 229 5.07 -3.57 12.86
C TYR A 229 6.33 -2.75 13.04
N ASN A 230 6.32 -1.48 12.65
CA ASN A 230 7.47 -0.56 12.75
C ASN A 230 8.76 -1.03 12.05
N VAL A 231 8.66 -1.90 11.04
CA VAL A 231 9.81 -2.38 10.27
C VAL A 231 9.61 -2.10 8.78
N PHE A 232 10.54 -1.35 8.19
CA PHE A 232 10.56 -0.98 6.78
C PHE A 232 11.23 -2.09 5.94
N PRO A 233 10.47 -2.82 5.10
CA PRO A 233 11.03 -3.85 4.23
C PRO A 233 11.92 -3.25 3.13
N ALA A 234 13.15 -3.72 3.00
CA ALA A 234 14.10 -3.27 1.97
C ALA A 234 14.36 -1.75 1.96
N GLY A 235 14.16 -1.08 3.10
CA GLY A 235 14.23 0.38 3.22
C GLY A 235 13.02 1.14 2.67
N ALA A 236 12.01 0.44 2.16
CA ALA A 236 10.73 1.01 1.73
C ALA A 236 9.64 0.85 2.81
N TYR A 237 8.53 1.55 2.64
CA TYR A 237 7.36 1.42 3.50
C TYR A 237 6.67 0.05 3.33
N GLY A 238 6.50 -0.35 2.08
CA GLY A 238 5.97 -1.64 1.65
C GLY A 238 6.46 -1.97 0.24
N TYR A 239 5.95 -3.08 -0.29
CA TYR A 239 5.90 -3.36 -1.72
C TYR A 239 4.89 -4.48 -1.98
N HIS A 240 4.35 -4.56 -3.19
CA HIS A 240 3.56 -5.69 -3.66
C HIS A 240 4.24 -6.41 -4.83
N ASP A 241 3.84 -7.66 -5.08
CA ASP A 241 4.59 -8.55 -5.97
C ASP A 241 3.88 -9.88 -6.31
N ALA A 242 4.48 -10.64 -7.23
CA ALA A 242 4.09 -12.00 -7.57
C ALA A 242 5.25 -13.01 -7.49
N TRP A 243 4.96 -14.18 -6.90
CA TRP A 243 5.88 -15.31 -6.78
C TRP A 243 5.47 -16.48 -7.68
N GLY A 244 6.42 -17.04 -8.42
CA GLY A 244 6.21 -18.17 -9.33
C GLY A 244 6.64 -17.87 -10.76
N SER A 245 6.78 -18.93 -11.57
CA SER A 245 7.22 -18.87 -12.98
C SER A 245 6.13 -19.30 -13.97
N ASP A 246 4.95 -19.65 -13.48
CA ASP A 246 3.80 -20.05 -14.28
C ASP A 246 2.60 -19.16 -13.90
N PRO A 247 1.98 -18.44 -14.85
CA PRO A 247 0.80 -17.60 -14.60
C PRO A 247 -0.31 -18.29 -13.80
N ALA A 248 -0.60 -19.55 -14.11
CA ALA A 248 -1.71 -20.29 -13.52
C ALA A 248 -1.50 -20.63 -12.05
N THR A 249 -0.23 -20.66 -11.61
CA THR A 249 0.15 -21.00 -10.23
C THR A 249 0.90 -19.90 -9.50
N ALA A 250 1.04 -18.73 -10.12
CA ALA A 250 1.66 -17.57 -9.51
C ALA A 250 0.83 -17.09 -8.31
N LYS A 251 1.53 -16.72 -7.24
CA LYS A 251 0.95 -16.31 -5.95
C LYS A 251 1.28 -14.85 -5.73
N THR A 252 0.27 -14.03 -5.51
CA THR A 252 0.45 -12.58 -5.35
C THR A 252 0.45 -12.19 -3.88
N TYR A 253 1.24 -11.17 -3.53
CA TYR A 253 1.44 -10.79 -2.16
C TYR A 253 1.84 -9.33 -2.03
N THR A 254 1.72 -8.81 -0.81
CA THR A 254 2.34 -7.57 -0.39
C THR A 254 3.08 -7.77 0.93
N TYR A 255 4.14 -7.00 1.12
CA TYR A 255 4.87 -6.90 2.37
C TYR A 255 4.73 -5.47 2.87
N VAL A 256 4.04 -5.28 3.99
CA VAL A 256 3.69 -3.95 4.51
C VAL A 256 3.95 -3.83 5.99
N SER A 257 4.23 -2.61 6.43
CA SER A 257 4.44 -2.27 7.82
C SER A 257 3.26 -1.47 8.35
N TYR A 258 2.69 -1.91 9.48
CA TYR A 258 1.87 -1.03 10.29
C TYR A 258 2.78 -0.11 11.10
N LEU A 259 2.55 1.20 11.03
CA LEU A 259 3.46 2.19 11.60
C LEU A 259 2.79 2.93 12.76
N ASP A 260 3.37 2.81 13.95
CA ASP A 260 2.88 3.47 15.16
C ASP A 260 3.96 3.47 16.29
N PRO A 261 4.28 4.61 16.92
CA PRO A 261 3.67 5.92 16.74
C PRO A 261 4.16 6.60 15.48
N TYR A 262 3.44 7.60 15.02
CA TYR A 262 3.80 8.44 13.87
C TYR A 262 3.68 9.92 14.24
N THR A 263 4.44 10.77 13.56
CA THR A 263 4.33 12.24 13.63
C THR A 263 3.95 12.85 12.28
N ASN A 264 4.01 12.04 11.22
CA ASN A 264 3.62 12.38 9.85
C ASN A 264 2.56 11.36 9.39
N PRO A 265 1.39 11.80 8.88
CA PRO A 265 0.37 10.91 8.34
C PRO A 265 0.84 9.96 7.24
N ILE A 266 1.88 10.31 6.48
CA ILE A 266 2.45 9.42 5.45
C ILE A 266 2.95 8.11 6.08
N ASP A 267 3.46 8.20 7.31
CA ASP A 267 3.99 7.08 8.09
C ASP A 267 2.97 6.55 9.11
N ALA A 268 1.66 6.74 8.88
CA ALA A 268 0.63 6.39 9.85
C ALA A 268 -0.07 5.09 9.51
N ASP A 269 -0.31 4.28 10.54
CA ASP A 269 -1.29 3.18 10.58
C ASP A 269 -1.37 2.30 9.31
N ILE A 270 -2.32 2.61 8.43
CA ILE A 270 -2.71 1.89 7.22
C ILE A 270 -2.35 2.63 5.94
N SER A 271 -1.65 3.78 6.00
CA SER A 271 -1.22 4.54 4.83
C SER A 271 -0.54 3.64 3.79
N THR A 272 0.52 2.95 4.22
CA THR A 272 1.24 1.97 3.39
C THR A 272 0.35 0.80 2.97
N LEU A 273 -0.52 0.30 3.85
CA LEU A 273 -1.41 -0.81 3.50
C LEU A 273 -2.41 -0.40 2.40
N ALA A 274 -2.92 0.83 2.44
CA ALA A 274 -3.86 1.35 1.46
C ALA A 274 -3.22 1.46 0.08
N HIS A 275 -2.01 2.03 0.03
CA HIS A 275 -1.17 2.12 -1.17
C HIS A 275 -0.98 0.75 -1.82
N GLU A 276 -0.40 -0.18 -1.08
CA GLU A 276 0.07 -1.46 -1.61
C GLU A 276 -1.06 -2.41 -1.99
N VAL A 277 -2.20 -2.32 -1.30
CA VAL A 277 -3.39 -3.12 -1.63
C VAL A 277 -4.07 -2.58 -2.89
N ALA A 278 -4.08 -1.25 -3.08
CA ALA A 278 -4.66 -0.65 -4.27
C ALA A 278 -3.82 -0.94 -5.51
N GLU A 279 -2.51 -0.77 -5.40
CA GLU A 279 -1.56 -1.14 -6.45
C GLU A 279 -1.65 -2.60 -6.82
N TRP A 280 -1.63 -3.50 -5.84
CA TRP A 280 -1.84 -4.92 -6.10
C TRP A 280 -3.17 -5.22 -6.80
N MET A 281 -4.24 -4.48 -6.50
CA MET A 281 -5.54 -4.71 -7.14
C MET A 281 -5.51 -4.35 -8.63
N ASP A 282 -4.68 -3.36 -8.98
CA ASP A 282 -4.59 -2.76 -10.30
C ASP A 282 -3.40 -3.27 -11.13
N ASP A 283 -2.38 -3.87 -10.51
CA ASP A 283 -1.20 -4.49 -11.14
C ASP A 283 -0.65 -5.71 -10.37
N ALA A 284 -1.52 -6.68 -10.06
CA ALA A 284 -1.18 -7.84 -9.21
C ALA A 284 0.07 -8.66 -9.61
N TYR A 285 0.54 -8.53 -10.86
CA TYR A 285 1.69 -9.25 -11.41
C TYR A 285 2.86 -8.34 -11.84
N ILE A 286 2.82 -7.05 -11.50
CA ILE A 286 3.87 -6.05 -11.78
C ILE A 286 4.21 -6.00 -13.28
N ASN A 287 3.18 -5.96 -14.12
CA ASN A 287 3.31 -6.11 -15.56
C ASN A 287 2.41 -5.18 -16.38
N ASN A 288 1.63 -4.32 -15.73
CA ASN A 288 0.76 -3.36 -16.37
C ASN A 288 1.51 -2.07 -16.69
N PHE A 289 2.21 -2.06 -17.83
CA PHE A 289 2.88 -0.85 -18.30
C PHE A 289 1.90 0.16 -18.88
N THR A 290 2.23 1.43 -18.67
CA THR A 290 1.47 2.60 -19.12
C THR A 290 2.39 3.62 -19.79
N PRO A 291 1.84 4.63 -20.49
CA PRO A 291 2.62 5.74 -21.04
C PRO A 291 3.53 6.48 -20.06
N CYS A 292 3.21 6.51 -18.76
CA CYS A 292 4.01 7.22 -17.74
C CYS A 292 4.60 6.34 -16.64
N GLY A 293 4.63 5.02 -16.84
CA GLY A 293 5.31 4.12 -15.93
C GLY A 293 4.64 2.76 -15.83
N ILE A 294 4.57 2.23 -14.62
CA ILE A 294 3.79 1.04 -14.26
C ILE A 294 2.46 1.55 -13.68
N LEU A 295 1.41 0.73 -13.72
CA LEU A 295 0.07 1.04 -13.19
C LEU A 295 0.04 0.96 -11.65
N GLU A 296 0.97 1.67 -11.03
CA GLU A 296 1.13 1.79 -9.58
C GLU A 296 0.28 2.98 -9.11
N VAL A 297 -0.99 2.71 -8.78
CA VAL A 297 -1.98 3.75 -8.46
C VAL A 297 -1.67 4.56 -7.19
N GLY A 298 -0.76 4.09 -6.34
CA GLY A 298 -0.35 4.78 -5.12
C GLY A 298 0.83 5.71 -5.34
N ASP A 299 1.82 5.29 -6.12
CA ASP A 299 3.09 6.00 -6.35
C ASP A 299 2.95 7.51 -6.67
N PRO A 300 2.09 7.93 -7.62
CA PRO A 300 2.00 9.34 -8.01
C PRO A 300 1.52 10.28 -6.90
N VAL A 301 0.84 9.74 -5.89
CA VAL A 301 0.22 10.51 -4.78
C VAL A 301 0.72 10.01 -3.41
N SER A 302 1.97 9.54 -3.37
CA SER A 302 2.59 8.93 -2.17
C SER A 302 2.64 9.83 -0.93
N ASP A 303 2.51 11.15 -1.08
CA ASP A 303 2.47 12.13 0.00
C ASP A 303 1.06 12.65 0.33
N VAL A 304 0.03 12.15 -0.35
CA VAL A 304 -1.34 12.63 -0.22
C VAL A 304 -2.14 11.69 0.67
N ILE A 305 -2.29 12.09 1.94
CA ILE A 305 -2.99 11.30 2.95
C ILE A 305 -4.30 11.99 3.33
N PHE A 306 -5.37 11.22 3.51
CA PHE A 306 -6.65 11.76 3.97
C PHE A 306 -7.21 10.96 5.15
N GLU A 307 -8.10 11.59 5.91
CA GLU A 307 -8.69 10.97 7.10
C GLU A 307 -9.95 10.17 6.77
N VAL A 308 -10.05 8.97 7.33
CA VAL A 308 -11.28 8.16 7.35
C VAL A 308 -11.62 7.82 8.79
N LYS A 309 -12.77 8.29 9.28
CA LYS A 309 -13.22 8.03 10.64
C LYS A 309 -14.10 6.78 10.69
N ARG A 310 -13.74 5.83 11.54
CA ARG A 310 -14.50 4.60 11.75
C ARG A 310 -14.42 4.15 13.21
N ASN A 311 -15.59 3.94 13.83
CA ASN A 311 -15.70 3.46 15.22
C ASN A 311 -14.86 4.28 16.23
N GLY A 312 -14.80 5.60 16.06
CA GLY A 312 -14.04 6.50 16.94
C GLY A 312 -12.53 6.52 16.69
N ILE A 313 -12.02 5.80 15.68
CA ILE A 313 -10.62 5.83 15.23
C ILE A 313 -10.55 6.62 13.92
N THR A 314 -9.57 7.53 13.82
CA THR A 314 -9.18 8.17 12.56
C THR A 314 -8.08 7.34 11.92
N TRP A 315 -8.33 6.86 10.71
CA TRP A 315 -7.39 6.14 9.86
C TRP A 315 -6.83 7.07 8.79
N HIS A 316 -5.63 6.78 8.30
CA HIS A 316 -4.90 7.62 7.36
C HIS A 316 -4.57 6.87 6.05
N PRO A 317 -5.56 6.44 5.26
CA PRO A 317 -5.29 5.91 3.93
C PRO A 317 -4.66 6.99 3.03
N GLN A 318 -3.79 6.54 2.13
CA GLN A 318 -3.29 7.35 1.04
C GLN A 318 -4.38 7.57 -0.03
N ASP A 319 -4.38 8.72 -0.70
CA ASP A 319 -5.08 8.92 -1.97
C ASP A 319 -4.52 7.98 -3.05
N LEU A 320 -5.28 7.79 -4.13
CA LEU A 320 -4.95 6.90 -5.23
C LEU A 320 -5.30 7.56 -6.56
N VAL A 321 -4.45 7.41 -7.57
CA VAL A 321 -4.76 7.81 -8.93
C VAL A 321 -5.66 6.77 -9.61
N PHE A 322 -6.57 7.21 -10.46
CA PHE A 322 -7.41 6.33 -11.27
C PHE A 322 -6.70 5.92 -12.57
N LEU A 323 -7.21 4.90 -13.27
CA LEU A 323 -6.74 4.45 -14.59
C LEU A 323 -6.65 5.61 -15.59
N GLY A 324 -7.57 6.58 -15.49
CA GLY A 324 -7.55 7.81 -16.28
C GLY A 324 -6.21 8.56 -16.21
N TYR A 325 -5.53 8.56 -15.05
CA TYR A 325 -4.23 9.24 -14.86
C TYR A 325 -3.13 8.66 -15.76
N PHE A 326 -3.21 7.37 -16.06
CA PHE A 326 -2.23 6.67 -16.89
C PHE A 326 -2.56 6.68 -18.39
N SER A 327 -3.84 6.79 -18.73
CA SER A 327 -4.30 6.54 -20.10
C SER A 327 -4.17 7.71 -21.08
N TYR A 328 -4.05 8.95 -20.59
CA TYR A 328 -4.19 10.20 -21.35
C TYR A 328 -5.53 10.40 -22.10
N ASP A 329 -6.41 9.41 -22.07
CA ASP A 329 -7.80 9.53 -22.54
C ASP A 329 -8.62 10.37 -21.54
N PRO A 330 -9.75 10.98 -21.97
CA PRO A 330 -10.70 11.56 -21.03
C PRO A 330 -11.05 10.56 -19.93
N SER A 331 -10.89 10.98 -18.67
CA SER A 331 -11.11 10.08 -17.54
C SER A 331 -12.54 9.56 -17.57
N GLN A 332 -12.69 8.24 -17.48
CA GLN A 332 -13.98 7.58 -17.30
C GLN A 332 -14.33 7.33 -15.83
N SER A 333 -13.48 7.85 -14.94
CA SER A 333 -13.61 7.74 -13.51
C SER A 333 -14.68 8.70 -13.00
N VAL A 334 -15.02 8.58 -11.73
CA VAL A 334 -15.99 9.43 -11.07
C VAL A 334 -15.64 10.91 -11.24
N ASN A 335 -16.65 11.72 -11.61
CA ASN A 335 -16.51 13.17 -11.86
C ASN A 335 -15.44 13.55 -12.91
N ASP A 336 -15.06 12.65 -13.81
CA ASP A 336 -13.94 12.83 -14.75
C ASP A 336 -12.59 13.08 -14.04
N TRP A 337 -12.45 12.66 -12.78
CA TRP A 337 -11.26 12.89 -11.96
C TRP A 337 -10.11 11.95 -12.32
N PHE A 338 -8.90 12.37 -11.98
CA PHE A 338 -7.69 11.56 -12.13
C PHE A 338 -7.23 10.92 -10.81
N THR A 339 -7.72 11.40 -9.65
CA THR A 339 -7.45 10.79 -8.34
C THR A 339 -8.70 10.73 -7.49
N PHE A 340 -8.73 9.83 -6.51
CA PHE A 340 -9.88 9.60 -5.63
C PHE A 340 -10.26 10.85 -4.82
N ARG A 341 -9.28 11.65 -4.41
CA ARG A 341 -9.47 12.94 -3.71
C ARG A 341 -9.39 14.17 -4.61
N ASN A 342 -9.36 13.99 -5.94
CA ASN A 342 -9.23 15.06 -6.94
C ASN A 342 -7.99 15.94 -6.76
N THR A 343 -6.85 15.32 -6.42
CA THR A 343 -5.58 15.99 -6.16
C THR A 343 -4.92 16.46 -7.46
N PHE A 344 -4.98 15.63 -8.51
CA PHE A 344 -4.46 15.95 -9.83
C PHE A 344 -5.55 16.30 -10.82
N SER A 345 -5.24 17.26 -11.69
CA SER A 345 -6.15 17.77 -12.72
C SER A 345 -5.81 17.28 -14.13
N GLN A 346 -4.74 16.50 -14.28
CA GLN A 346 -4.29 16.00 -15.57
C GLN A 346 -3.48 14.70 -15.45
N PRO A 347 -3.41 13.89 -16.54
CA PRO A 347 -2.67 12.63 -16.58
C PRO A 347 -1.18 12.82 -16.35
N CYS A 348 -0.53 11.82 -15.73
CA CYS A 348 0.93 11.71 -15.64
C CYS A 348 1.63 12.99 -15.15
N GLN A 349 1.02 13.65 -14.18
CA GLN A 349 1.52 14.87 -13.54
C GLN A 349 2.70 14.60 -12.62
#